data_AF-A0AAD5EVW0-F1
#
_entry.id   AF-A0AAD5EVW0-F1
#
_cell.length_a   1.000
_cell.length_b   1.000
_cell.length_c   1.000
_cell.angle_alpha   90.00
_cell.angle_beta   90.00
_cell.angle_gamma   90.00
#
_symmetry.space_group_name_H-M   'P 1'
#
loop_
_entity.id
_entity.type
_entity.pdbx_description
1 polymer ?
#
loop_
_entity_poly.entity_id
_entity_poly.type
_entity_poly.pdbx_seq_one_letter_code
_entity_poly.pdbx_strand_id
1 'polypeptide(L)'
;MPRQFQFVAVSNPTGPVPSESRKLSHAHVTREAHAKERRLRVQRYRKETMQSLTERLAGDETPSLLVEIPECCKSLFSASALSLSPQERFLLDHYIRIVVPYSAVHCGLFDYPGDHGPDDHTREILKDWVGLAMTDKDLLDTALLLKACRSILRSKPGDPAMTQMALQYRQRGLQSLQQALTKPVSIITVTMAFALVFDEEVFGEIKVARQHLRGVFHMVELSGGLQSLGLSGLLELQALFNPTMPSVEATIPFGSLVLVTGATGFVASHVTRQLLERGYRVRGTVRDLAQASWLIDDHFKWFSESGHLELVEAPNLVADGAFNEAVKGVSAIAHIATISNLDPNPHNIIPQTVAGATGILKSAVKEPSVRRVVFTSSIMAAVLPVAGNDTRVDDDTWNEAAVEAAWAPPPYEPSRTLITYAASKVAAERAVWSFVEQEKPRYTLNVICPSGIIGEPLHKKHAEAPTNWIATHFRRDKTSLDPFPAAYFVDVKDIVLLHVAAILDPQVENARLHSWGHSSNWNEFLAVLREIRPQREFIADYPDPYYVTISTDQSDSLTLLEKWAGQEGWRPLRTSIIESVESPYFQL
;
A
#
# COMPACT_ATOMS: atom_id res chain seq x y z
N MET A 1 24.56 -19.91 38.41
CA MET A 1 24.33 -19.12 39.65
C MET A 1 22.85 -18.78 39.75
N PRO A 2 22.21 -18.82 40.93
CA PRO A 2 20.80 -18.48 41.04
C PRO A 2 20.61 -16.97 40.90
N ARG A 3 19.64 -16.56 40.07
CA ARG A 3 19.26 -15.15 39.87
C ARG A 3 18.68 -14.59 41.17
N GLN A 4 19.36 -13.63 41.77
CA GLN A 4 18.78 -12.78 42.81
C GLN A 4 17.77 -11.84 42.14
N PHE A 5 16.50 -11.98 42.49
CA PHE A 5 15.49 -10.98 42.18
C PHE A 5 15.76 -9.73 43.04
N GLN A 6 16.11 -8.61 42.41
CA GLN A 6 16.09 -7.31 43.07
C GLN A 6 14.65 -6.82 43.14
N PHE A 7 14.09 -6.82 44.35
CA PHE A 7 12.86 -6.08 44.62
C PHE A 7 13.22 -4.60 44.71
N VAL A 8 12.59 -3.78 43.87
CA VAL A 8 12.60 -2.32 44.02
C VAL A 8 11.83 -1.99 45.29
N ALA A 9 12.56 -1.58 46.34
CA ALA A 9 11.94 -1.04 47.53
C ALA A 9 11.32 0.32 47.18
N VAL A 10 10.00 0.34 46.99
CA VAL A 10 9.25 1.60 46.88
C VAL A 10 9.24 2.24 48.26
N SER A 11 10.01 3.31 48.41
CA SER A 11 9.92 4.19 49.56
C SER A 11 8.51 4.79 49.62
N ASN A 12 7.77 4.41 50.66
CA ASN A 12 6.49 4.98 51.08
C ASN A 12 5.20 4.45 50.37
N PRO A 13 4.75 3.21 50.66
CA PRO A 13 3.54 2.61 50.07
C PRO A 13 2.21 3.25 50.52
N THR A 14 2.22 4.22 51.44
CA THR A 14 1.03 4.90 51.96
C THR A 14 0.90 6.36 51.51
N GLY A 15 1.81 6.87 50.69
CA GLY A 15 1.70 8.21 50.11
C GLY A 15 0.68 8.23 48.95
N PRO A 16 -0.10 9.31 48.77
CA PRO A 16 -0.96 9.44 47.60
C PRO A 16 -0.09 9.46 46.34
N VAL A 17 -0.18 8.39 45.55
CA VAL A 17 0.43 8.31 44.21
C VAL A 17 -0.17 9.44 43.36
N PRO A 18 0.64 10.27 42.69
CA PRO A 18 0.15 11.33 41.80
C PRO A 18 -0.86 10.78 40.80
N SER A 19 -1.96 11.50 40.58
CA SER A 19 -3.03 11.05 39.67
C SER A 19 -2.55 10.76 38.26
N GLU A 20 -1.46 11.40 37.83
CA GLU A 20 -0.81 11.16 36.52
C GLU A 20 -0.16 9.77 36.46
N SER A 21 0.55 9.32 37.50
CA SER A 21 1.18 8.00 37.52
C SER A 21 0.15 6.87 37.54
N ARG A 22 -1.01 7.06 38.20
CA ARG A 22 -2.13 6.10 38.15
C ARG A 22 -2.83 6.07 36.79
N LYS A 23 -2.94 7.20 36.11
CA LYS A 23 -3.50 7.28 34.75
C LYS A 23 -2.58 6.58 33.75
N LEU A 24 -1.27 6.82 33.84
CA LEU A 24 -0.25 6.17 33.00
C LEU A 24 -0.24 4.65 33.18
N SER A 25 -0.36 4.15 34.42
CA SER A 25 -0.42 2.70 34.68
C SER A 25 -1.71 2.06 34.16
N HIS A 26 -2.85 2.73 34.27
CA HIS A 26 -4.11 2.23 33.69
C HIS A 26 -4.10 2.24 32.15
N ALA A 27 -3.51 3.27 31.54
CA ALA A 27 -3.31 3.35 30.09
C ALA A 27 -2.34 2.27 29.56
N HIS A 28 -1.38 1.86 30.38
CA HIS A 28 -0.43 0.78 30.09
C HIS A 28 -1.12 -0.59 30.05
N VAL A 29 -1.91 -0.91 31.07
CA VAL A 29 -2.67 -2.18 31.16
C VAL A 29 -3.66 -2.35 30.00
N THR A 30 -4.35 -1.28 29.60
CA THR A 30 -5.30 -1.35 28.47
C THR A 30 -4.59 -1.61 27.13
N ARG A 31 -3.39 -1.05 26.93
CA ARG A 31 -2.59 -1.26 25.71
C ARG A 31 -2.03 -2.68 25.63
N GLU A 32 -1.49 -3.20 26.73
CA GLU A 32 -1.04 -4.60 26.78
C GLU A 32 -2.18 -5.58 26.53
N ALA A 33 -3.35 -5.33 27.10
CA ALA A 33 -4.53 -6.16 26.88
C ALA A 33 -4.95 -6.17 25.41
N HIS A 34 -5.00 -5.00 24.77
CA HIS A 34 -5.39 -4.89 23.36
C HIS A 34 -4.36 -5.53 22.42
N ALA A 35 -3.05 -5.31 22.65
CA ALA A 35 -1.98 -5.94 21.87
C ALA A 35 -1.99 -7.46 22.00
N LYS A 36 -2.21 -7.99 23.22
CA LYS A 36 -2.34 -9.42 23.48
C LYS A 36 -3.57 -10.02 22.79
N GLU A 37 -4.70 -9.32 22.80
CA GLU A 37 -5.92 -9.76 22.13
C GLU A 37 -5.78 -9.76 20.61
N ARG A 38 -5.05 -8.81 20.02
CA ARG A 38 -4.68 -8.83 18.59
C ARG A 38 -3.81 -10.04 18.26
N ARG A 39 -2.74 -10.30 19.02
CA ARG A 39 -1.86 -11.47 18.82
C ARG A 39 -2.63 -12.79 18.86
N LEU A 40 -3.56 -12.94 19.82
CA LEU A 40 -4.39 -14.13 19.93
C LEU A 40 -5.38 -14.28 18.76
N ARG A 41 -5.91 -13.18 18.23
CA ARG A 41 -6.78 -13.20 17.03
C ARG A 41 -6.00 -13.60 15.78
N VAL A 42 -4.79 -13.08 15.58
CA VAL A 42 -3.92 -13.45 14.45
C VAL A 42 -3.54 -14.93 14.51
N GLN A 43 -3.20 -15.44 15.70
CA GLN A 43 -2.93 -16.87 15.90
C GLN A 43 -4.17 -17.74 15.62
N ARG A 44 -5.37 -17.27 16.01
CA ARG A 44 -6.63 -17.98 15.74
C ARG A 44 -6.93 -18.03 14.26
N TYR A 45 -6.81 -16.91 13.55
CA TYR A 45 -6.97 -16.84 12.10
C TYR A 45 -6.04 -17.84 11.39
N ARG A 46 -4.73 -17.84 11.71
CA ARG A 46 -3.78 -18.81 11.14
C ARG A 46 -4.17 -20.26 11.39
N LYS A 47 -4.72 -20.56 12.57
CA LYS A 47 -5.16 -21.91 12.93
C LYS A 47 -6.43 -22.31 12.16
N GLU A 48 -7.40 -21.41 12.05
CA GLU A 48 -8.67 -21.62 11.32
C GLU A 48 -8.43 -21.78 9.81
N THR A 49 -7.54 -20.98 9.21
CA THR A 49 -7.14 -21.12 7.81
C THR A 49 -6.51 -22.49 7.54
N MET A 50 -5.64 -22.97 8.43
CA MET A 50 -4.97 -24.26 8.29
C MET A 50 -5.90 -25.46 8.54
N GLN A 51 -6.90 -25.30 9.42
CA GLN A 51 -7.91 -26.31 9.71
C GLN A 51 -8.91 -26.44 8.55
N SER A 52 -9.34 -25.32 7.96
CA SER A 52 -10.20 -25.28 6.76
C SER A 52 -9.54 -25.96 5.55
N LEU A 53 -8.22 -25.79 5.37
CA LEU A 53 -7.44 -26.47 4.33
C LEU A 53 -7.39 -27.99 4.51
N THR A 54 -7.45 -28.48 5.75
CA THR A 54 -7.36 -29.91 6.07
C THR A 54 -8.70 -30.61 5.88
N GLU A 55 -9.82 -29.94 6.17
CA GLU A 55 -11.18 -30.48 6.03
C GLU A 55 -11.64 -30.54 4.56
N ARG A 56 -11.20 -29.60 3.70
CA ARG A 56 -11.51 -29.60 2.25
C ARG A 56 -10.87 -30.76 1.47
N LEU A 57 -9.91 -31.47 2.05
CA LEU A 57 -9.24 -32.62 1.41
C LEU A 57 -9.92 -33.97 1.72
N ALA A 58 -10.98 -34.00 2.54
CA ALA A 58 -11.49 -35.24 3.15
C ALA A 58 -12.91 -35.67 2.73
N GLY A 59 -13.64 -34.92 1.89
CA GLY A 59 -15.04 -35.23 1.57
C GLY A 59 -15.32 -35.25 0.07
N ASP A 60 -15.45 -36.44 -0.53
CA ASP A 60 -15.93 -36.62 -1.89
C ASP A 60 -16.96 -37.76 -1.91
N GLU A 61 -18.25 -37.42 -2.05
CA GLU A 61 -19.32 -38.35 -2.42
C GLU A 61 -20.29 -37.68 -3.41
N THR A 62 -20.59 -38.39 -4.49
CA THR A 62 -21.42 -37.98 -5.63
C THR A 62 -22.89 -38.30 -5.42
N PRO A 63 -23.83 -37.50 -5.97
CA PRO A 63 -24.96 -38.15 -6.67
C PRO A 63 -25.48 -37.44 -7.93
N SER A 64 -26.27 -38.23 -8.66
CA SER A 64 -26.66 -38.18 -10.06
C SER A 64 -27.81 -37.24 -10.44
N LEU A 65 -27.66 -36.68 -11.65
CA LEU A 65 -28.57 -36.36 -12.75
C LEU A 65 -30.10 -36.62 -12.66
N LEU A 66 -30.81 -35.60 -13.22
CA LEU A 66 -32.11 -35.55 -13.92
C LEU A 66 -33.35 -35.06 -13.15
N VAL A 67 -33.77 -33.83 -13.45
CA VAL A 67 -35.16 -33.37 -13.42
C VAL A 67 -35.43 -32.54 -14.69
N GLU A 68 -36.42 -32.95 -15.49
CA GLU A 68 -36.98 -32.17 -16.59
C GLU A 68 -38.00 -31.14 -16.05
N ILE A 69 -38.01 -29.91 -16.60
CA ILE A 69 -38.96 -28.85 -16.23
C ILE A 69 -39.85 -28.50 -17.45
N PRO A 70 -41.18 -28.33 -17.28
CA PRO A 70 -42.13 -28.14 -18.39
C PRO A 70 -42.14 -26.74 -19.00
N GLU A 71 -42.55 -26.70 -20.27
CA GLU A 71 -42.82 -25.52 -21.07
C GLU A 71 -43.85 -24.58 -20.42
N CYS A 72 -43.46 -23.34 -20.12
CA CYS A 72 -44.07 -22.13 -20.67
C CYS A 72 -43.55 -20.88 -19.93
N CYS A 73 -42.60 -20.18 -20.54
CA CYS A 73 -42.52 -18.71 -20.53
C CYS A 73 -41.64 -18.31 -21.71
N LYS A 74 -42.17 -17.48 -22.60
CA LYS A 74 -41.48 -17.01 -23.82
C LYS A 74 -40.14 -16.37 -23.43
N SER A 75 -39.06 -16.98 -23.91
CA SER A 75 -37.67 -16.58 -23.70
C SER A 75 -37.35 -15.20 -24.29
N LEU A 76 -36.61 -14.38 -23.53
CA LEU A 76 -35.96 -13.13 -23.98
C LEU A 76 -34.90 -13.37 -25.08
N PHE A 77 -34.61 -14.62 -25.45
CA PHE A 77 -33.69 -15.01 -26.52
C PHE A 77 -34.41 -15.29 -27.85
N SER A 78 -35.18 -14.34 -28.37
CA SER A 78 -35.36 -14.28 -29.83
C SER A 78 -34.13 -13.61 -30.48
N ALA A 79 -32.93 -14.04 -30.09
CA ALA A 79 -31.67 -13.59 -30.66
C ALA A 79 -31.29 -14.56 -31.79
N SER A 80 -31.11 -14.03 -32.99
CA SER A 80 -30.57 -14.76 -34.13
C SER A 80 -29.28 -15.46 -33.73
N ALA A 81 -29.22 -16.79 -33.79
CA ALA A 81 -28.02 -17.54 -33.43
C ALA A 81 -26.84 -17.08 -34.30
N LEU A 82 -25.74 -16.63 -33.69
CA LEU A 82 -24.50 -16.31 -34.39
C LEU A 82 -23.99 -17.57 -35.11
N SER A 83 -23.78 -17.49 -36.42
CA SER A 83 -23.20 -18.59 -37.18
C SER A 83 -21.68 -18.60 -36.99
N LEU A 84 -21.17 -19.66 -36.35
CA LEU A 84 -19.74 -19.86 -36.13
C LEU A 84 -19.15 -20.82 -37.16
N SER A 85 -18.00 -20.46 -37.72
CA SER A 85 -17.16 -21.35 -38.53
C SER A 85 -16.63 -22.53 -37.69
N PRO A 86 -16.19 -23.64 -38.32
CA PRO A 86 -15.59 -24.76 -37.59
C PRO A 86 -14.42 -24.36 -36.67
N GLN A 87 -13.61 -23.40 -37.12
CA GLN A 87 -12.46 -22.88 -36.36
C GLN A 87 -12.92 -22.04 -35.16
N GLU A 88 -13.93 -21.18 -35.33
CA GLU A 88 -14.49 -20.38 -34.23
C GLU A 88 -15.18 -21.28 -33.18
N ARG A 89 -15.85 -22.35 -33.62
CA ARG A 89 -16.42 -23.36 -32.70
C ARG A 89 -15.35 -24.06 -31.89
N PHE A 90 -14.23 -24.44 -32.53
CA PHE A 90 -13.10 -25.05 -31.84
C PHE A 90 -12.50 -24.07 -30.80
N LEU A 91 -12.31 -22.81 -31.16
CA LEU A 91 -11.76 -21.80 -30.24
C LEU A 91 -12.71 -21.48 -29.08
N LEU A 92 -14.02 -21.40 -29.34
CA LEU A 92 -15.02 -21.22 -28.30
C LEU A 92 -15.07 -22.42 -27.35
N ASP A 93 -15.03 -23.64 -27.88
CA ASP A 93 -14.96 -24.86 -27.08
C ASP A 93 -13.67 -24.91 -26.23
N HIS A 94 -12.53 -24.54 -26.82
CA HIS A 94 -11.26 -24.41 -26.10
C HIS A 94 -11.35 -23.35 -24.99
N TYR A 95 -11.97 -22.21 -25.25
CA TYR A 95 -12.18 -21.17 -24.25
C TYR A 95 -13.00 -21.70 -23.08
N ILE A 96 -14.16 -22.30 -23.35
CA ILE A 96 -15.10 -22.81 -22.35
C ILE A 96 -14.49 -23.95 -21.54
N ARG A 97 -13.80 -24.90 -22.18
CA ARG A 97 -13.32 -26.12 -21.53
C ARG A 97 -11.95 -25.98 -20.87
N ILE A 98 -11.11 -25.08 -21.37
CA ILE A 98 -9.71 -24.96 -20.94
C ILE A 98 -9.47 -23.60 -20.30
N VAL A 99 -9.81 -22.51 -20.98
CA VAL A 99 -9.48 -21.16 -20.50
C VAL A 99 -10.32 -20.77 -19.28
N VAL A 100 -11.62 -21.03 -19.29
CA VAL A 100 -12.51 -20.70 -18.16
C VAL A 100 -12.13 -21.47 -16.90
N PRO A 101 -12.00 -22.82 -16.91
CA PRO A 101 -11.62 -23.56 -15.70
C PRO A 101 -10.21 -23.23 -15.23
N TYR A 102 -9.27 -23.02 -16.16
CA TYR A 102 -7.92 -22.58 -15.80
C TYR A 102 -7.94 -21.21 -15.10
N SER A 103 -8.72 -20.26 -15.64
CA SER A 103 -8.87 -18.93 -15.04
C SER A 103 -9.56 -19.02 -13.68
N ALA A 104 -10.58 -19.86 -13.55
CA ALA A 104 -11.31 -20.04 -12.30
C ALA A 104 -10.46 -20.63 -11.16
N VAL A 105 -9.49 -21.49 -11.49
CA VAL A 105 -8.59 -22.11 -10.50
C VAL A 105 -7.40 -21.21 -10.15
N HIS A 106 -6.97 -20.33 -11.05
CA HIS A 106 -5.76 -19.52 -10.88
C HIS A 106 -6.04 -18.03 -10.65
N CYS A 107 -7.31 -17.63 -10.58
CA CYS A 107 -7.74 -16.28 -10.23
C CYS A 107 -8.31 -16.31 -8.80
N GLY A 108 -7.50 -15.95 -7.80
CA GLY A 108 -7.81 -16.03 -6.36
C GLY A 108 -8.76 -14.95 -5.87
N LEU A 109 -9.77 -14.63 -6.66
CA LEU A 109 -10.44 -13.35 -6.62
C LEU A 109 -11.91 -13.44 -6.18
N PHE A 110 -12.51 -14.62 -6.33
CA PHE A 110 -13.87 -14.91 -5.93
C PHE A 110 -13.99 -15.86 -4.74
N ASP A 111 -12.91 -16.01 -3.97
CA ASP A 111 -12.96 -16.66 -2.65
C ASP A 111 -13.72 -15.74 -1.66
N TYR A 112 -15.06 -15.68 -1.76
CA TYR A 112 -15.92 -15.03 -0.77
C TYR A 112 -16.07 -15.93 0.47
N PRO A 113 -16.15 -15.35 1.69
CA PRO A 113 -16.51 -16.12 2.86
C PRO A 113 -18.01 -16.43 2.82
N GLY A 114 -18.36 -17.62 2.34
CA GLY A 114 -19.72 -18.16 2.38
C GLY A 114 -20.18 -18.79 1.06
N ASP A 115 -19.47 -19.83 0.60
CA ASP A 115 -19.78 -20.69 -0.56
C ASP A 115 -19.85 -19.90 -1.89
N HIS A 116 -19.13 -20.27 -2.94
CA HIS A 116 -19.34 -21.49 -3.70
C HIS A 116 -18.03 -21.88 -4.42
N GLY A 117 -17.73 -23.18 -4.52
CA GLY A 117 -16.48 -23.68 -5.11
C GLY A 117 -16.22 -23.24 -6.57
N PRO A 118 -15.07 -23.63 -7.17
CA PRO A 118 -14.68 -23.25 -8.54
C PRO A 118 -15.71 -23.55 -9.64
N ASP A 119 -16.68 -24.43 -9.35
CA ASP A 119 -17.79 -24.78 -10.23
C ASP A 119 -18.85 -23.68 -10.38
N ASP A 120 -19.12 -22.87 -9.35
CA ASP A 120 -20.10 -21.78 -9.44
C ASP A 120 -19.48 -20.54 -10.09
N HIS A 121 -18.20 -20.26 -9.86
CA HIS A 121 -17.48 -19.21 -10.58
C HIS A 121 -17.39 -19.50 -12.09
N THR A 122 -17.12 -20.76 -12.44
CA THR A 122 -17.20 -21.24 -13.82
C THR A 122 -18.61 -21.01 -14.39
N ARG A 123 -19.66 -21.26 -13.59
CA ARG A 123 -21.06 -21.05 -13.99
C ARG A 123 -21.39 -19.58 -14.26
N GLU A 124 -20.90 -18.66 -13.44
CA GLU A 124 -21.08 -17.21 -13.63
C GLU A 124 -20.34 -16.68 -14.85
N ILE A 125 -19.07 -17.06 -15.05
CA ILE A 125 -18.34 -16.71 -16.29
C ILE A 125 -19.09 -17.26 -17.51
N LEU A 126 -19.59 -18.50 -17.47
CA LEU A 126 -20.31 -19.07 -18.59
C LEU A 126 -21.64 -18.36 -18.86
N LYS A 127 -22.38 -18.00 -17.80
CA LYS A 127 -23.70 -17.39 -17.92
C LYS A 127 -23.61 -15.92 -18.35
N ASP A 128 -22.76 -15.15 -17.68
CA ASP A 128 -22.78 -13.70 -17.80
C ASP A 128 -21.72 -13.22 -18.80
N TRP A 129 -20.48 -13.73 -18.70
CA TRP A 129 -19.39 -13.30 -19.58
C TRP A 129 -19.47 -13.93 -20.97
N VAL A 130 -19.54 -15.27 -21.04
CA VAL A 130 -19.66 -15.98 -22.31
C VAL A 130 -21.03 -15.70 -22.93
N GLY A 131 -22.09 -15.68 -22.13
CA GLY A 131 -23.43 -15.30 -22.58
C GLY A 131 -23.46 -13.91 -23.22
N LEU A 132 -22.90 -12.89 -22.56
CA LEU A 132 -22.82 -11.53 -23.11
C LEU A 132 -21.99 -11.48 -24.39
N ALA A 133 -20.81 -12.11 -24.41
CA ALA A 133 -19.96 -12.12 -25.59
C ALA A 133 -20.62 -12.84 -26.78
N MET A 134 -21.49 -13.83 -26.55
CA MET A 134 -22.26 -14.47 -27.61
C MET A 134 -23.40 -13.62 -28.17
N THR A 135 -23.70 -12.45 -27.59
CA THR A 135 -24.72 -11.53 -28.12
C THR A 135 -24.17 -10.61 -29.22
N ASP A 136 -22.84 -10.48 -29.33
CA ASP A 136 -22.19 -9.53 -30.23
C ASP A 136 -20.94 -10.16 -30.87
N LYS A 137 -20.84 -10.09 -32.21
CA LYS A 137 -19.76 -10.77 -32.94
C LYS A 137 -18.39 -10.17 -32.66
N ASP A 138 -18.30 -8.86 -32.45
CA ASP A 138 -17.05 -8.16 -32.25
C ASP A 138 -16.53 -8.39 -30.84
N LEU A 139 -17.44 -8.44 -29.87
CA LEU A 139 -17.14 -8.84 -28.50
C LEU A 139 -16.73 -10.32 -28.43
N LEU A 140 -17.44 -11.24 -29.11
CA LEU A 140 -17.05 -12.65 -29.21
C LEU A 140 -15.60 -12.80 -29.71
N ASP A 141 -15.27 -12.12 -30.81
CA ASP A 141 -13.96 -12.17 -31.45
C ASP A 141 -12.87 -11.65 -30.51
N THR A 142 -13.11 -10.51 -29.87
CA THR A 142 -12.11 -9.80 -29.06
C THR A 142 -11.95 -10.38 -27.66
N ALA A 143 -13.05 -10.77 -27.02
CA ALA A 143 -13.07 -11.20 -25.61
C ALA A 143 -12.80 -12.70 -25.43
N LEU A 144 -13.32 -13.55 -26.33
CA LEU A 144 -13.24 -15.00 -26.18
C LEU A 144 -12.25 -15.61 -27.18
N LEU A 145 -12.45 -15.39 -28.48
CA LEU A 145 -11.67 -16.10 -29.51
C LEU A 145 -10.20 -15.67 -29.54
N LEU A 146 -9.93 -14.37 -29.40
CA LEU A 146 -8.58 -13.85 -29.21
C LEU A 146 -7.89 -14.52 -28.02
N LYS A 147 -8.55 -14.55 -26.86
CA LYS A 147 -8.01 -15.18 -25.64
C LYS A 147 -7.77 -16.69 -25.82
N ALA A 148 -8.65 -17.39 -26.54
CA ALA A 148 -8.47 -18.80 -26.88
C ALA A 148 -7.22 -19.01 -27.74
N CYS A 149 -7.04 -18.21 -28.80
CA CYS A 149 -5.82 -18.25 -29.61
C CYS A 149 -4.57 -17.99 -28.77
N ARG A 150 -4.61 -17.00 -27.86
CA ARG A 150 -3.48 -16.69 -26.96
C ARG A 150 -3.16 -17.84 -26.00
N SER A 151 -4.19 -18.46 -25.41
CA SER A 151 -4.03 -19.64 -24.55
C SER A 151 -3.30 -20.76 -25.29
N ILE A 152 -3.70 -21.06 -26.52
CA ILE A 152 -3.04 -22.08 -27.34
C ILE A 152 -1.58 -21.70 -27.63
N LEU A 153 -1.32 -20.44 -28.02
CA LEU A 153 0.03 -19.94 -28.29
C LEU A 153 0.97 -19.99 -27.08
N ARG A 154 0.45 -19.91 -25.83
CA ARG A 154 1.27 -20.14 -24.63
C ARG A 154 1.83 -21.56 -24.58
N SER A 155 1.02 -22.55 -24.95
CA SER A 155 1.45 -23.96 -24.98
C SER A 155 2.22 -24.35 -26.25
N LYS A 156 2.00 -23.63 -27.36
CA LYS A 156 2.65 -23.86 -28.66
C LYS A 156 3.18 -22.54 -29.24
N PRO A 157 4.30 -22.01 -28.70
CA PRO A 157 4.90 -20.80 -29.22
C PRO A 157 5.31 -21.02 -30.70
N GLY A 158 4.85 -20.16 -31.60
CA GLY A 158 5.20 -20.21 -33.02
C GLY A 158 4.21 -20.93 -33.94
N ASP A 159 3.02 -21.32 -33.47
CA ASP A 159 1.95 -21.80 -34.35
C ASP A 159 1.50 -20.67 -35.32
N PRO A 160 1.74 -20.81 -36.63
CA PRO A 160 1.49 -19.73 -37.59
C PRO A 160 -0.01 -19.46 -37.78
N ALA A 161 -0.86 -20.50 -37.67
CA ALA A 161 -2.30 -20.35 -37.84
C ALA A 161 -2.92 -19.62 -36.65
N MET A 162 -2.56 -20.02 -35.42
CA MET A 162 -3.05 -19.35 -34.21
C MET A 162 -2.51 -17.91 -34.08
N THR A 163 -1.27 -17.67 -34.51
CA THR A 163 -0.69 -16.32 -34.55
C THR A 163 -1.47 -15.43 -35.52
N GLN A 164 -1.75 -15.92 -36.73
CA GLN A 164 -2.52 -15.18 -37.73
C GLN A 164 -3.94 -14.89 -37.25
N MET A 165 -4.62 -15.88 -36.66
CA MET A 165 -5.97 -15.69 -36.12
C MET A 165 -6.01 -14.70 -34.96
N ALA A 166 -5.06 -14.77 -34.01
CA ALA A 166 -4.96 -13.81 -32.91
C ALA A 166 -4.78 -12.37 -33.43
N LEU A 167 -3.90 -12.16 -34.41
CA LEU A 167 -3.70 -10.85 -35.02
C LEU A 167 -4.97 -10.35 -35.72
N GLN A 168 -5.69 -11.23 -36.43
CA GLN A 168 -6.95 -10.88 -37.07
C GLN A 168 -8.03 -10.48 -36.06
N TYR A 169 -8.22 -11.24 -34.98
CA TYR A 169 -9.22 -10.90 -33.96
C TYR A 169 -8.86 -9.62 -33.20
N ARG A 170 -7.58 -9.41 -32.87
CA ARG A 170 -7.10 -8.15 -32.28
C ARG A 170 -7.37 -6.95 -33.20
N GLN A 171 -7.07 -7.09 -34.50
CA GLN A 171 -7.33 -6.04 -35.48
C GLN A 171 -8.83 -5.72 -35.58
N ARG A 172 -9.69 -6.75 -35.61
CA ARG A 172 -11.16 -6.54 -35.59
C ARG A 172 -11.60 -5.82 -34.33
N GLY A 173 -11.13 -6.25 -33.16
CA GLY A 173 -11.46 -5.59 -31.89
C GLY A 173 -11.08 -4.10 -31.87
N LEU A 174 -9.89 -3.75 -32.38
CA LEU A 174 -9.47 -2.36 -32.52
C LEU A 174 -10.34 -1.57 -33.50
N GLN A 175 -10.67 -2.15 -34.65
CA GLN A 175 -11.53 -1.51 -35.66
C GLN A 175 -12.95 -1.29 -35.12
N SER A 176 -13.52 -2.30 -34.49
CA SER A 176 -14.87 -2.22 -33.92
C SER A 176 -14.91 -1.26 -32.74
N LEU A 177 -13.88 -1.21 -31.89
CA LEU A 177 -13.76 -0.19 -30.85
C LEU A 177 -13.68 1.22 -31.47
N GLN A 178 -12.86 1.42 -32.50
CA GLN A 178 -12.74 2.70 -33.19
C GLN A 178 -14.08 3.15 -33.79
N GLN A 179 -14.84 2.23 -34.39
CA GLN A 179 -16.18 2.53 -34.92
C GLN A 179 -17.18 2.81 -33.80
N ALA A 180 -17.14 2.05 -32.71
CA ALA A 180 -18.02 2.22 -31.57
C ALA A 180 -17.82 3.57 -30.86
N LEU A 181 -16.60 4.12 -30.87
CA LEU A 181 -16.29 5.46 -30.34
C LEU A 181 -16.95 6.61 -31.11
N THR A 182 -17.51 6.37 -32.30
CA THR A 182 -18.29 7.36 -33.05
C THR A 182 -19.77 7.41 -32.66
N LYS A 183 -20.19 6.51 -31.74
CA LYS A 183 -21.55 6.35 -31.24
C LYS A 183 -21.56 6.56 -29.72
N PRO A 184 -22.75 6.73 -29.10
CA PRO A 184 -22.86 6.71 -27.64
C PRO A 184 -22.23 5.43 -27.06
N VAL A 185 -21.41 5.60 -26.01
CA VAL A 185 -20.70 4.50 -25.36
C VAL A 185 -21.69 3.50 -24.77
N SER A 186 -21.53 2.23 -25.14
CA SER A 186 -22.34 1.12 -24.66
C SER A 186 -21.52 0.19 -23.74
N ILE A 187 -22.22 -0.68 -23.01
CA ILE A 187 -21.60 -1.76 -22.24
C ILE A 187 -20.67 -2.63 -23.11
N ILE A 188 -21.07 -2.94 -24.35
CA ILE A 188 -20.28 -3.72 -25.30
C ILE A 188 -18.97 -2.99 -25.63
N THR A 189 -19.03 -1.67 -25.86
CA THR A 189 -17.86 -0.83 -26.15
C THR A 189 -16.83 -0.85 -25.02
N VAL A 190 -17.31 -0.69 -23.79
CA VAL A 190 -16.46 -0.69 -22.58
C VAL A 190 -15.84 -2.07 -22.39
N THR A 191 -16.63 -3.14 -22.52
CA THR A 191 -16.16 -4.51 -22.36
C THR A 191 -15.13 -4.91 -23.41
N MET A 192 -15.30 -4.50 -24.67
CA MET A 192 -14.30 -4.73 -25.73
C MET A 192 -12.99 -4.01 -25.45
N ALA A 193 -13.03 -2.76 -25.01
CA ALA A 193 -11.82 -2.02 -24.66
C ALA A 193 -11.09 -2.65 -23.46
N PHE A 194 -11.83 -3.14 -22.46
CA PHE A 194 -11.26 -3.95 -21.38
C PHE A 194 -10.63 -5.25 -21.89
N ALA A 195 -11.28 -5.98 -22.79
CA ALA A 195 -10.72 -7.21 -23.36
C ALA A 195 -9.35 -6.97 -24.05
N LEU A 196 -9.18 -5.82 -24.71
CA LEU A 196 -7.90 -5.41 -25.29
C LEU A 196 -6.83 -5.08 -24.25
N VAL A 197 -7.18 -4.42 -23.13
CA VAL A 197 -6.25 -4.21 -21.99
C VAL A 197 -5.61 -5.52 -21.56
N PHE A 198 -6.40 -6.59 -21.42
CA PHE A 198 -5.90 -7.92 -21.05
C PHE A 198 -4.99 -8.54 -22.08
N ASP A 199 -5.30 -8.40 -23.38
CA ASP A 199 -4.41 -8.91 -24.42
C ASP A 199 -3.04 -8.22 -24.33
N GLU A 200 -2.97 -6.91 -24.08
CA GLU A 200 -1.70 -6.20 -23.92
C GLU A 200 -0.93 -6.61 -22.66
N GLU A 201 -1.63 -6.78 -21.54
CA GLU A 201 -1.02 -7.15 -20.26
C GLU A 201 -0.38 -8.55 -20.33
N VAL A 202 -1.05 -9.51 -20.97
CA VAL A 202 -0.54 -10.88 -21.15
C VAL A 202 0.80 -10.91 -21.91
N PHE A 203 1.10 -9.91 -22.73
CA PHE A 203 2.35 -9.81 -23.47
C PHE A 203 3.36 -8.81 -22.88
N GLY A 204 3.07 -8.25 -21.70
CA GLY A 204 3.98 -7.32 -21.03
C GLY A 204 3.99 -5.91 -21.65
N GLU A 205 3.06 -5.59 -22.53
CA GLU A 205 2.91 -4.27 -23.16
C GLU A 205 2.16 -3.30 -22.22
N ILE A 206 2.69 -3.15 -21.01
CA ILE A 206 2.08 -2.41 -19.89
C ILE A 206 1.73 -0.96 -20.29
N LYS A 207 2.51 -0.34 -21.17
CA LYS A 207 2.24 1.01 -21.65
C LYS A 207 0.97 1.09 -22.50
N VAL A 208 0.75 0.12 -23.37
CA VAL A 208 -0.43 0.05 -24.26
C VAL A 208 -1.65 -0.38 -23.45
N ALA A 209 -1.50 -1.34 -22.54
CA ALA A 209 -2.54 -1.73 -21.59
C ALA A 209 -3.07 -0.52 -20.79
N ARG A 210 -2.14 0.32 -20.27
CA ARG A 210 -2.48 1.55 -19.55
C ARG A 210 -3.21 2.58 -20.43
N GLN A 211 -2.88 2.67 -21.71
CA GLN A 211 -3.57 3.57 -22.65
C GLN A 211 -5.01 3.10 -22.92
N HIS A 212 -5.22 1.80 -23.15
CA HIS A 212 -6.56 1.24 -23.28
C HIS A 212 -7.38 1.41 -21.99
N LEU A 213 -6.78 1.18 -20.82
CA LEU A 213 -7.45 1.33 -19.53
C LEU A 213 -7.86 2.79 -19.27
N ARG A 214 -7.03 3.77 -19.66
CA ARG A 214 -7.41 5.20 -19.65
C ARG A 214 -8.61 5.49 -20.53
N GLY A 215 -8.65 4.93 -21.74
CA GLY A 215 -9.80 5.05 -22.64
C GLY A 215 -11.07 4.48 -22.01
N VAL A 216 -10.96 3.34 -21.31
CA VAL A 216 -12.08 2.73 -20.60
C VAL A 216 -12.65 3.63 -19.51
N PHE A 217 -11.79 4.16 -18.62
CA PHE A 217 -12.26 5.05 -17.56
C PHE A 217 -12.95 6.30 -18.13
N HIS A 218 -12.40 6.88 -19.19
CA HIS A 218 -13.00 8.04 -19.84
C HIS A 218 -14.36 7.72 -20.48
N MET A 219 -14.50 6.55 -21.11
CA MET A 219 -15.78 6.08 -21.65
C MET A 219 -16.83 5.91 -20.55
N VAL A 220 -16.48 5.32 -19.42
CA VAL A 220 -17.39 5.14 -18.27
C VAL A 220 -17.81 6.48 -17.67
N GLU A 221 -16.87 7.42 -17.55
CA GLU A 221 -17.13 8.76 -17.05
C GLU A 221 -18.09 9.53 -17.97
N LEU A 222 -17.82 9.53 -19.28
CA LEU A 222 -18.69 10.18 -20.29
C LEU A 222 -20.11 9.59 -20.31
N SER A 223 -20.26 8.32 -19.95
CA SER A 223 -21.57 7.67 -19.83
C SER A 223 -22.32 8.02 -18.56
N GLY A 224 -21.75 8.77 -17.60
CA GLY A 224 -22.38 9.10 -16.32
C GLY A 224 -22.09 8.10 -15.20
N GLY A 225 -21.01 7.33 -15.31
CA GLY A 225 -20.53 6.39 -14.29
C GLY A 225 -20.89 4.92 -14.56
N LEU A 226 -20.40 4.01 -13.72
CA LEU A 226 -20.63 2.56 -13.90
C LEU A 226 -22.13 2.18 -13.82
N GLN A 227 -22.89 2.89 -12.99
CA GLN A 227 -24.31 2.62 -12.74
C GLN A 227 -25.19 2.95 -13.95
N SER A 228 -24.84 3.98 -14.73
CA SER A 228 -25.61 4.38 -15.92
C SER A 228 -25.44 3.41 -17.09
N LEU A 229 -24.38 2.62 -17.08
CA LEU A 229 -24.10 1.57 -18.06
C LEU A 229 -24.66 0.20 -17.67
N GLY A 230 -25.34 0.09 -16.52
CA GLY A 230 -25.83 -1.18 -15.98
C GLY A 230 -24.69 -2.11 -15.52
N LEU A 231 -23.50 -1.57 -15.25
CA LEU A 231 -22.29 -2.31 -14.86
C LEU A 231 -22.27 -2.70 -13.38
N SER A 232 -23.41 -2.72 -12.69
CA SER A 232 -23.49 -3.01 -11.26
C SER A 232 -22.98 -4.41 -10.91
N GLY A 233 -23.22 -5.42 -11.78
CA GLY A 233 -22.60 -6.75 -11.68
C GLY A 233 -21.17 -6.82 -12.24
N LEU A 234 -20.76 -5.82 -13.03
CA LEU A 234 -19.40 -5.67 -13.56
C LEU A 234 -18.43 -4.98 -12.57
N LEU A 235 -18.90 -4.52 -11.41
CA LEU A 235 -18.04 -4.14 -10.28
C LEU A 235 -17.18 -5.33 -9.80
N GLU A 236 -17.63 -6.56 -10.04
CA GLU A 236 -16.89 -7.80 -9.82
C GLU A 236 -15.77 -8.04 -10.87
N LEU A 237 -15.83 -7.39 -12.03
CA LEU A 237 -14.73 -7.42 -12.99
C LEU A 237 -13.58 -6.49 -12.57
N GLN A 238 -13.81 -5.45 -11.76
CA GLN A 238 -12.70 -4.70 -11.14
C GLN A 238 -11.96 -5.57 -10.11
N ALA A 239 -12.71 -6.45 -9.46
CA ALA A 239 -12.15 -7.48 -8.64
C ALA A 239 -11.22 -8.33 -9.53
N LEU A 240 -11.68 -8.93 -10.64
CA LEU A 240 -10.96 -9.95 -11.44
C LEU A 240 -9.50 -9.67 -11.83
N PHE A 241 -9.05 -8.43 -11.75
CA PHE A 241 -7.91 -7.96 -12.51
C PHE A 241 -6.93 -7.08 -11.73
N ASN A 242 -6.95 -7.20 -10.39
CA ASN A 242 -5.81 -6.83 -9.55
C ASN A 242 -5.52 -7.98 -8.55
N PRO A 243 -4.60 -8.91 -8.86
CA PRO A 243 -4.39 -10.13 -8.06
C PRO A 243 -3.77 -9.91 -6.67
N THR A 244 -3.67 -8.67 -6.18
CA THR A 244 -3.05 -8.34 -4.88
C THR A 244 -3.96 -7.61 -3.89
N MET A 245 -5.22 -7.33 -4.25
CA MET A 245 -6.13 -6.68 -3.32
C MET A 245 -7.34 -7.59 -3.09
N PRO A 246 -7.35 -8.40 -2.02
CA PRO A 246 -8.59 -9.02 -1.57
C PRO A 246 -9.68 -7.96 -1.45
N SER A 247 -10.95 -8.35 -1.60
CA SER A 247 -12.12 -7.54 -1.22
C SER A 247 -12.14 -7.35 0.30
N VAL A 248 -11.11 -6.69 0.83
CA VAL A 248 -11.04 -6.28 2.22
C VAL A 248 -12.09 -5.21 2.35
N GLU A 249 -13.15 -5.50 3.11
CA GLU A 249 -14.10 -4.49 3.59
C GLU A 249 -13.29 -3.28 4.06
N ALA A 250 -13.34 -2.17 3.33
CA ALA A 250 -12.45 -1.03 3.59
C ALA A 250 -13.11 -0.09 4.61
N THR A 251 -12.31 0.46 5.52
CA THR A 251 -12.80 1.35 6.58
C THR A 251 -13.39 2.65 6.02
N ILE A 252 -12.93 3.08 4.85
CA ILE A 252 -13.47 4.22 4.12
C ILE A 252 -14.02 3.74 2.77
N PRO A 253 -15.13 4.32 2.27
CA PRO A 253 -15.69 3.95 0.97
C PRO A 253 -14.68 4.14 -0.18
N PHE A 254 -14.80 3.32 -1.22
CA PHE A 254 -14.04 3.52 -2.47
C PHE A 254 -14.28 4.94 -3.04
N GLY A 255 -13.24 5.55 -3.63
CA GLY A 255 -13.31 6.92 -4.15
C GLY A 255 -13.28 8.03 -3.09
N SER A 256 -13.21 7.68 -1.81
CA SER A 256 -13.11 8.66 -0.71
C SER A 256 -11.88 9.55 -0.84
N LEU A 257 -12.00 10.76 -0.31
CA LEU A 257 -10.90 11.73 -0.27
C LEU A 257 -9.99 11.47 0.94
N VAL A 258 -8.69 11.29 0.68
CA VAL A 258 -7.66 11.10 1.70
C VAL A 258 -6.74 12.31 1.72
N LEU A 259 -6.51 12.88 2.91
CA LEU A 259 -5.55 13.96 3.10
C LEU A 259 -4.15 13.38 3.31
N VAL A 260 -3.18 13.75 2.48
CA VAL A 260 -1.77 13.39 2.65
C VAL A 260 -0.97 14.66 2.93
N THR A 261 -0.49 14.82 4.17
CA THR A 261 0.26 16.03 4.51
C THR A 261 1.70 15.95 4.01
N GLY A 262 2.21 17.03 3.41
CA GLY A 262 3.59 17.09 2.91
C GLY A 262 3.81 16.22 1.69
N ALA A 263 2.86 16.23 0.75
CA ALA A 263 2.79 15.33 -0.42
C ALA A 263 4.07 15.33 -1.28
N THR A 264 4.88 16.40 -1.25
CA THR A 264 6.17 16.49 -1.96
C THR A 264 7.29 15.70 -1.30
N GLY A 265 7.08 15.11 -0.12
CA GLY A 265 8.09 14.34 0.59
C GLY A 265 8.26 12.93 0.02
N PHE A 266 9.40 12.30 0.32
CA PHE A 266 9.76 10.98 -0.21
C PHE A 266 8.67 9.93 0.05
N VAL A 267 8.34 9.65 1.32
CA VAL A 267 7.27 8.70 1.68
C VAL A 267 5.89 9.19 1.22
N ALA A 268 5.59 10.47 1.43
CA ALA A 268 4.27 11.04 1.16
C ALA A 268 3.88 11.01 -0.31
N SER A 269 4.84 11.20 -1.20
CA SER A 269 4.63 11.09 -2.65
C SER A 269 4.30 9.66 -3.07
N HIS A 270 4.96 8.65 -2.51
CA HIS A 270 4.60 7.25 -2.75
C HIS A 270 3.24 6.89 -2.16
N VAL A 271 2.90 7.36 -0.95
CA VAL A 271 1.55 7.16 -0.37
C VAL A 271 0.48 7.80 -1.24
N THR A 272 0.73 9.02 -1.74
CA THR A 272 -0.16 9.71 -2.69
C THR A 272 -0.36 8.86 -3.94
N ARG A 273 0.71 8.38 -4.58
CA ARG A 273 0.64 7.52 -5.77
C ARG A 273 -0.18 6.27 -5.50
N GLN A 274 0.08 5.59 -4.39
CA GLN A 274 -0.48 4.28 -4.08
C GLN A 274 -1.97 4.33 -3.74
N LEU A 275 -2.43 5.41 -3.10
CA LEU A 275 -3.86 5.70 -2.87
C LEU A 275 -4.58 6.04 -4.18
N LEU A 276 -3.98 6.89 -5.02
CA LEU A 276 -4.51 7.27 -6.32
C LEU A 276 -4.66 6.07 -7.26
N GLU A 277 -3.65 5.21 -7.33
CA GLU A 277 -3.67 3.95 -8.12
C GLU A 277 -4.74 2.97 -7.62
N ARG A 278 -5.14 3.06 -6.34
CA ARG A 278 -6.23 2.28 -5.74
C ARG A 278 -7.61 2.93 -5.90
N GLY A 279 -7.72 4.01 -6.67
CA GLY A 279 -8.98 4.69 -6.97
C GLY A 279 -9.48 5.63 -5.88
N TYR A 280 -8.65 5.99 -4.89
CA TYR A 280 -8.98 7.04 -3.93
C TYR A 280 -8.62 8.41 -4.48
N ARG A 281 -9.31 9.45 -3.99
CA ARG A 281 -8.92 10.83 -4.26
C ARG A 281 -7.92 11.28 -3.20
N VAL A 282 -6.96 12.10 -3.57
CA VAL A 282 -5.95 12.61 -2.65
C VAL A 282 -5.96 14.14 -2.63
N ARG A 283 -6.04 14.71 -1.43
CA ARG A 283 -5.68 16.09 -1.16
C ARG A 283 -4.27 16.10 -0.57
N GLY A 284 -3.31 16.63 -1.29
CA GLY A 284 -1.92 16.76 -0.83
C GLY A 284 -1.66 18.12 -0.22
N THR A 285 -1.18 18.21 1.02
CA THR A 285 -0.69 19.49 1.54
C THR A 285 0.75 19.75 1.11
N VAL A 286 1.05 20.99 0.74
CA VAL A 286 2.39 21.42 0.33
C VAL A 286 2.76 22.74 1.00
N ARG A 287 4.05 23.02 1.19
CA ARG A 287 4.47 24.30 1.79
C ARG A 287 4.33 25.48 0.84
N ASP A 288 4.53 25.20 -0.45
CA ASP A 288 4.62 26.15 -1.55
C ASP A 288 4.15 25.41 -2.81
N LEU A 289 3.04 25.87 -3.42
CA LEU A 289 2.50 25.26 -4.63
C LEU A 289 3.47 25.32 -5.81
N ALA A 290 4.24 26.40 -5.95
CA ALA A 290 5.17 26.55 -7.06
C ALA A 290 6.29 25.50 -7.00
N GLN A 291 6.72 25.13 -5.80
CA GLN A 291 7.72 24.07 -5.59
C GLN A 291 7.17 22.65 -5.66
N ALA A 292 5.85 22.51 -5.76
CA ALA A 292 5.13 21.25 -5.82
C ALA A 292 4.60 20.92 -7.22
N SER A 293 4.91 21.72 -8.24
CA SER A 293 4.40 21.50 -9.61
C SER A 293 4.68 20.10 -10.15
N TRP A 294 5.81 19.50 -9.77
CA TRP A 294 6.17 18.16 -10.19
C TRP A 294 5.14 17.07 -9.77
N LEU A 295 4.34 17.32 -8.72
CA LEU A 295 3.23 16.44 -8.30
C LEU A 295 1.97 16.60 -9.15
N ILE A 296 1.88 17.62 -9.97
CA ILE A 296 0.79 17.76 -10.96
C ILE A 296 1.30 17.52 -12.38
N ASP A 297 2.61 17.26 -12.51
CA ASP A 297 3.28 16.83 -13.73
C ASP A 297 3.54 15.31 -13.73
N ASP A 298 4.21 14.80 -14.77
CA ASP A 298 4.73 13.43 -14.91
C ASP A 298 3.81 12.30 -14.39
N HIS A 299 4.23 11.61 -13.33
CA HIS A 299 3.60 10.42 -12.76
C HIS A 299 2.20 10.68 -12.19
N PHE A 300 1.89 11.94 -11.89
CA PHE A 300 0.65 12.35 -11.26
C PHE A 300 -0.28 13.15 -12.18
N LYS A 301 0.22 13.55 -13.36
CA LYS A 301 -0.49 14.39 -14.33
C LYS A 301 -1.92 13.95 -14.59
N TRP A 302 -2.12 12.66 -14.86
CA TRP A 302 -3.46 12.13 -15.11
C TRP A 302 -4.41 12.31 -13.92
N PHE A 303 -3.93 12.06 -12.70
CA PHE A 303 -4.73 12.20 -11.49
C PHE A 303 -5.07 13.67 -11.20
N SER A 304 -4.15 14.59 -11.50
CA SER A 304 -4.42 16.02 -11.40
C SER A 304 -5.45 16.48 -12.43
N GLU A 305 -5.32 16.07 -13.69
CA GLU A 305 -6.23 16.46 -14.78
C GLU A 305 -7.64 15.88 -14.61
N SER A 306 -7.76 14.69 -14.01
CA SER A 306 -9.04 14.05 -13.70
C SER A 306 -9.65 14.49 -12.37
N GLY A 307 -9.03 15.45 -11.65
CA GLY A 307 -9.53 15.93 -10.35
C GLY A 307 -9.44 14.92 -9.19
N HIS A 308 -8.67 13.84 -9.37
CA HIS A 308 -8.39 12.85 -8.33
C HIS A 308 -7.27 13.29 -7.39
N LEU A 309 -6.36 14.16 -7.84
CA LEU A 309 -5.34 14.80 -7.03
C LEU A 309 -5.59 16.30 -6.96
N GLU A 310 -5.66 16.84 -5.75
CA GLU A 310 -5.68 18.28 -5.50
C GLU A 310 -4.57 18.67 -4.51
N LEU A 311 -3.95 19.84 -4.70
CA LEU A 311 -2.93 20.35 -3.80
C LEU A 311 -3.45 21.57 -3.03
N VAL A 312 -3.15 21.62 -1.74
CA VAL A 312 -3.52 22.74 -0.85
C VAL A 312 -2.29 23.24 -0.10
N GLU A 313 -2.18 24.55 0.10
CA GLU A 313 -1.06 25.11 0.85
C GLU A 313 -1.25 24.97 2.36
N ALA A 314 -0.18 24.52 3.02
CA ALA A 314 -0.01 24.50 4.47
C ALA A 314 1.43 24.94 4.78
N PRO A 315 1.73 26.25 4.70
CA PRO A 315 3.11 26.77 4.76
C PRO A 315 3.75 26.58 6.13
N ASN A 316 2.95 26.63 7.20
CA ASN A 316 3.40 26.47 8.58
C ASN A 316 2.59 25.38 9.30
N LEU A 317 3.24 24.24 9.56
CA LEU A 317 2.63 23.09 10.25
C LEU A 317 2.22 23.41 11.70
N VAL A 318 2.86 24.39 12.34
CA VAL A 318 2.60 24.73 13.76
C VAL A 318 1.60 25.86 13.94
N ALA A 319 1.13 26.48 12.84
CA ALA A 319 0.13 27.52 12.93
C ALA A 319 -1.19 26.95 13.45
N ASP A 320 -1.87 27.71 14.32
CA ASP A 320 -3.19 27.28 14.78
C ASP A 320 -4.16 27.20 13.61
N GLY A 321 -4.89 26.10 13.52
CA GLY A 321 -5.80 25.84 12.40
C GLY A 321 -5.12 25.65 11.04
N ALA A 322 -3.81 25.36 10.98
CA ALA A 322 -3.06 25.17 9.73
C ALA A 322 -3.71 24.20 8.73
N PHE A 323 -4.51 23.25 9.24
CA PHE A 323 -5.15 22.22 8.42
C PHE A 323 -6.68 22.31 8.40
N ASN A 324 -7.30 23.33 9.00
CA ASN A 324 -8.77 23.43 9.09
C ASN A 324 -9.43 23.37 7.71
N GLU A 325 -8.87 24.04 6.71
CA GLU A 325 -9.36 23.97 5.33
C GLU A 325 -9.02 22.63 4.66
N ALA A 326 -7.79 22.14 4.88
CA ALA A 326 -7.30 20.92 4.27
C ALA A 326 -8.10 19.68 4.69
N VAL A 327 -8.64 19.62 5.92
CA VAL A 327 -9.41 18.47 6.39
C VAL A 327 -10.86 18.44 5.88
N LYS A 328 -11.39 19.50 5.26
CA LYS A 328 -12.82 19.52 4.87
C LYS A 328 -13.20 18.40 3.92
N GLY A 329 -14.17 17.58 4.30
CA GLY A 329 -14.70 16.47 3.50
C GLY A 329 -13.76 15.27 3.30
N VAL A 330 -12.67 15.17 4.07
CA VAL A 330 -11.72 14.05 3.97
C VAL A 330 -12.16 12.88 4.86
N SER A 331 -12.08 11.66 4.36
CA SER A 331 -12.47 10.45 5.10
C SER A 331 -11.31 9.83 5.88
N ALA A 332 -10.06 10.10 5.47
CA ALA A 332 -8.88 9.67 6.19
C ALA A 332 -7.72 10.67 6.04
N ILE A 333 -6.74 10.58 6.94
CA ILE A 333 -5.55 11.44 6.96
C ILE A 333 -4.30 10.58 7.11
N ALA A 334 -3.34 10.74 6.20
CA ALA A 334 -1.95 10.32 6.36
C ALA A 334 -1.10 11.54 6.76
N HIS A 335 -0.82 11.66 8.07
CA HIS A 335 0.04 12.72 8.60
C HIS A 335 1.51 12.29 8.57
N ILE A 336 2.16 12.62 7.46
CA ILE A 336 3.56 12.31 7.15
C ILE A 336 4.45 13.56 7.28
N ALA A 337 3.87 14.76 7.16
CA ALA A 337 4.61 16.01 7.24
C ALA A 337 5.17 16.20 8.65
N THR A 338 6.49 16.37 8.74
CA THR A 338 7.19 16.64 9.99
C THR A 338 8.03 17.89 9.85
N ILE A 339 8.38 18.49 10.98
CA ILE A 339 9.40 19.54 11.01
C ILE A 339 10.72 18.91 10.62
N SER A 340 11.36 19.49 9.60
CA SER A 340 12.58 18.99 8.99
C SER A 340 13.82 19.78 9.39
N ASN A 341 13.66 20.89 10.13
CA ASN A 341 14.80 21.65 10.64
C ASN A 341 15.39 20.91 11.84
N LEU A 342 16.63 20.46 11.72
CA LEU A 342 17.34 19.80 12.79
C LEU A 342 18.05 20.87 13.63
N ASP A 343 17.73 20.93 14.92
CA ASP A 343 18.31 21.87 15.88
C ASP A 343 18.78 21.08 17.11
N PRO A 344 20.04 21.23 17.56
CA PRO A 344 20.51 20.56 18.77
C PRO A 344 19.81 21.04 20.05
N ASN A 345 19.16 22.22 20.04
CA ASN A 345 18.45 22.77 21.17
C ASN A 345 17.02 22.18 21.31
N PRO A 346 16.72 21.43 22.40
CA PRO A 346 15.40 20.83 22.60
C PRO A 346 14.27 21.85 22.71
N HIS A 347 14.55 23.05 23.22
CA HIS A 347 13.55 24.11 23.40
C HIS A 347 13.02 24.64 22.06
N ASN A 348 13.79 24.52 20.97
CA ASN A 348 13.40 24.98 19.65
C ASN A 348 12.61 23.92 18.89
N ILE A 349 13.06 22.66 18.91
CA ILE A 349 12.52 21.61 18.03
C ILE A 349 11.39 20.79 18.65
N ILE A 350 11.45 20.47 19.96
CA ILE A 350 10.48 19.58 20.60
C ILE A 350 9.08 20.21 20.62
N PRO A 351 8.89 21.46 21.09
CA PRO A 351 7.56 22.07 21.12
C PRO A 351 6.94 22.20 19.72
N GLN A 352 7.76 22.54 18.73
CA GLN A 352 7.28 22.68 17.35
C GLN A 352 6.85 21.32 16.79
N THR A 353 7.62 20.25 17.02
CA THR A 353 7.29 18.92 16.49
C THR A 353 6.01 18.37 17.14
N VAL A 354 5.84 18.60 18.44
CA VAL A 354 4.58 18.29 19.16
C VAL A 354 3.41 19.10 18.61
N ALA A 355 3.58 20.40 18.38
CA ALA A 355 2.54 21.26 17.82
C ALA A 355 2.13 20.83 16.40
N GLY A 356 3.10 20.50 15.54
CA GLY A 356 2.84 20.00 14.20
C GLY A 356 2.08 18.67 14.21
N ALA A 357 2.49 17.73 15.06
CA ALA A 357 1.88 16.41 15.16
C ALA A 357 0.44 16.45 15.71
N THR A 358 0.16 17.35 16.66
CA THR A 358 -1.17 17.46 17.29
C THR A 358 -2.11 18.44 16.58
N GLY A 359 -1.60 19.41 15.84
CA GLY A 359 -2.39 20.43 15.13
C GLY A 359 -3.33 19.83 14.07
N ILE A 360 -2.87 18.80 13.35
CA ILE A 360 -3.72 18.07 12.39
C ILE A 360 -4.84 17.30 13.10
N LEU A 361 -4.57 16.71 14.27
CA LEU A 361 -5.57 15.96 15.04
C LEU A 361 -6.69 16.87 15.52
N LYS A 362 -6.35 18.07 16.00
CA LYS A 362 -7.31 19.12 16.36
C LYS A 362 -8.17 19.53 15.18
N SER A 363 -7.61 19.57 13.98
CA SER A 363 -8.36 19.87 12.75
C SER A 363 -9.26 18.70 12.37
N ALA A 364 -8.75 17.46 12.45
CA ALA A 364 -9.48 16.23 12.15
C ALA A 364 -10.72 16.04 13.03
N VAL A 365 -10.66 16.41 14.31
CA VAL A 365 -11.83 16.39 15.22
C VAL A 365 -13.00 17.25 14.71
N LYS A 366 -12.69 18.34 14.01
CA LYS A 366 -13.71 19.25 13.45
C LYS A 366 -14.36 18.73 12.18
N GLU A 367 -13.80 17.70 11.55
CA GLU A 367 -14.33 17.07 10.34
C GLU A 367 -14.98 15.72 10.69
N PRO A 368 -16.32 15.62 10.78
CA PRO A 368 -17.00 14.40 11.22
C PRO A 368 -16.85 13.20 10.27
N SER A 369 -16.44 13.43 9.02
CA SER A 369 -16.25 12.39 8.01
C SER A 369 -14.93 11.62 8.17
N VAL A 370 -13.97 12.14 8.96
CA VAL A 370 -12.71 11.44 9.22
C VAL A 370 -12.97 10.17 10.03
N ARG A 371 -12.54 9.03 9.48
CA ARG A 371 -12.60 7.70 10.11
C ARG A 371 -11.23 7.20 10.54
N ARG A 372 -10.18 7.58 9.83
CA ARG A 372 -8.81 7.09 10.05
C ARG A 372 -7.79 8.21 10.02
N VAL A 373 -6.88 8.20 10.98
CA VAL A 373 -5.69 9.04 10.99
C VAL A 373 -4.47 8.13 11.16
N VAL A 374 -3.52 8.22 10.24
CA VAL A 374 -2.24 7.51 10.30
C VAL A 374 -1.13 8.53 10.51
N PHE A 375 -0.35 8.37 11.56
CA PHE A 375 0.78 9.24 11.89
C PHE A 375 2.11 8.53 11.62
N THR A 376 3.01 9.17 10.87
CA THR A 376 4.35 8.65 10.63
C THR A 376 5.30 9.09 11.75
N SER A 377 5.64 8.15 12.64
CA SER A 377 6.66 8.33 13.67
C SER A 377 8.03 7.86 13.15
N SER A 378 8.86 7.23 14.00
CA SER A 378 10.17 6.70 13.66
C SER A 378 10.61 5.67 14.70
N ILE A 379 11.50 4.75 14.30
CA ILE A 379 12.25 3.89 15.23
C ILE A 379 12.88 4.71 16.37
N MET A 380 13.30 5.95 16.11
CA MET A 380 13.92 6.84 17.09
C MET A 380 13.00 7.23 18.26
N ALA A 381 11.68 7.09 18.11
CA ALA A 381 10.72 7.25 19.21
C ALA A 381 10.77 6.07 20.21
N ALA A 382 11.26 4.90 19.78
CA ALA A 382 11.39 3.72 20.62
C ALA A 382 12.82 3.51 21.11
N VAL A 383 13.83 3.68 20.24
CA VAL A 383 15.22 3.31 20.58
C VAL A 383 16.24 4.03 19.68
N LEU A 384 17.46 4.24 20.20
CA LEU A 384 18.63 4.58 19.37
C LEU A 384 19.35 3.29 18.93
N PRO A 385 19.53 3.05 17.62
CA PRO A 385 20.24 1.89 17.10
C PRO A 385 21.77 2.08 17.21
N VAL A 386 22.29 1.98 18.43
CA VAL A 386 23.74 2.11 18.73
C VAL A 386 24.37 0.75 19.01
N ALA A 387 25.68 0.61 18.76
CA ALA A 387 26.43 -0.60 19.07
C ALA A 387 26.28 -1.00 20.55
N GLY A 388 26.15 -2.31 20.80
CA GLY A 388 26.02 -2.84 22.17
C GLY A 388 24.65 -2.64 22.82
N ASN A 389 23.70 -2.00 22.13
CA ASN A 389 22.31 -1.95 22.56
C ASN A 389 21.57 -3.22 22.07
N ASP A 390 21.17 -4.08 22.99
CA ASP A 390 20.40 -5.32 22.75
C ASP A 390 18.93 -5.20 23.19
N THR A 391 18.44 -3.96 23.35
CA THR A 391 17.07 -3.68 23.77
C THR A 391 16.06 -4.37 22.85
N ARG A 392 15.17 -5.16 23.46
CA ARG A 392 13.93 -5.59 22.83
C ARG A 392 12.90 -4.48 22.94
N VAL A 393 12.46 -3.97 21.79
CA VAL A 393 11.40 -2.99 21.66
C VAL A 393 10.06 -3.70 21.57
N ASP A 394 9.13 -3.29 22.41
CA ASP A 394 7.72 -3.65 22.36
C ASP A 394 6.86 -2.37 22.10
N ASP A 395 5.54 -2.51 22.00
CA ASP A 395 4.61 -1.41 21.66
C ASP A 395 4.66 -0.24 22.65
N ASP A 396 5.03 -0.49 23.89
CA ASP A 396 5.12 0.48 24.98
C ASP A 396 6.55 1.00 25.24
N THR A 397 7.53 0.53 24.46
CA THR A 397 8.92 0.97 24.61
C THR A 397 9.12 2.38 24.04
N TRP A 398 9.72 3.24 24.85
CA TRP A 398 10.05 4.62 24.49
C TRP A 398 11.52 4.90 24.69
N ASN A 399 12.06 5.79 23.87
CA ASN A 399 13.46 6.19 23.94
C ASN A 399 13.70 7.21 25.08
N GLU A 400 13.53 6.78 26.32
CA GLU A 400 13.67 7.66 27.50
C GLU A 400 15.09 8.21 27.64
N ALA A 401 16.10 7.42 27.27
CA ALA A 401 17.48 7.85 27.28
C ALA A 401 17.72 9.05 26.35
N ALA A 402 17.10 9.07 25.17
CA ALA A 402 17.20 10.23 24.28
C ALA A 402 16.47 11.45 24.86
N VAL A 403 15.31 11.25 25.50
CA VAL A 403 14.58 12.35 26.16
C VAL A 403 15.44 12.97 27.27
N GLU A 404 15.97 12.16 28.18
CA GLU A 404 16.85 12.63 29.26
C GLU A 404 18.09 13.35 28.70
N ALA A 405 18.78 12.73 27.74
CA ALA A 405 19.99 13.30 27.15
C ALA A 405 19.73 14.61 26.38
N ALA A 406 18.59 14.74 25.70
CA ALA A 406 18.23 15.96 24.97
C ALA A 406 18.08 17.17 25.90
N TRP A 407 17.50 16.96 27.09
CA TRP A 407 17.24 18.01 28.09
C TRP A 407 18.41 18.30 29.03
N ALA A 408 19.56 17.67 28.84
CA ALA A 408 20.77 18.00 29.60
C ALA A 408 21.16 19.48 29.42
N PRO A 409 21.70 20.16 30.45
CA PRO A 409 22.04 21.59 30.39
C PRO A 409 22.94 21.98 29.19
N PRO A 410 22.90 23.26 28.76
CA PRO A 410 23.77 23.76 27.69
C PRO A 410 25.26 23.59 28.03
N PRO A 411 26.14 23.55 27.00
CA PRO A 411 25.89 23.94 25.61
C PRO A 411 25.16 22.89 24.75
N TYR A 412 24.28 23.37 23.85
CA TYR A 412 23.57 22.54 22.86
C TYR A 412 24.40 22.41 21.57
N GLU A 413 25.43 21.58 21.63
CA GLU A 413 26.37 21.38 20.52
C GLU A 413 25.76 20.58 19.36
N PRO A 414 26.26 20.72 18.11
CA PRO A 414 25.76 20.01 16.94
C PRO A 414 25.72 18.47 17.09
N SER A 415 26.58 17.89 17.92
CA SER A 415 26.60 16.45 18.25
C SER A 415 25.28 15.96 18.89
N ARG A 416 24.51 16.86 19.52
CA ARG A 416 23.21 16.52 20.13
C ARG A 416 22.07 16.42 19.14
N THR A 417 22.25 16.85 17.89
CA THR A 417 21.19 16.95 16.89
C THR A 417 20.37 15.66 16.74
N LEU A 418 21.03 14.49 16.70
CA LEU A 418 20.36 13.20 16.60
C LEU A 418 19.55 12.87 17.86
N ILE A 419 20.10 13.15 19.04
CA ILE A 419 19.46 12.92 20.33
C ILE A 419 18.22 13.82 20.45
N THR A 420 18.35 15.10 20.09
CA THR A 420 17.24 16.05 20.12
C THR A 420 16.15 15.70 19.11
N TYR A 421 16.51 15.18 17.92
CA TYR A 421 15.56 14.61 16.97
C TYR A 421 14.84 13.38 17.54
N ALA A 422 15.55 12.45 18.16
CA ALA A 422 14.94 11.27 18.78
C ALA A 422 13.97 11.68 19.90
N ALA A 423 14.36 12.60 20.77
CA ALA A 423 13.50 13.15 21.82
C ALA A 423 12.26 13.87 21.26
N SER A 424 12.39 14.60 20.14
CA SER A 424 11.24 15.25 19.50
C SER A 424 10.25 14.24 18.91
N LYS A 425 10.74 13.12 18.37
CA LYS A 425 9.90 12.00 17.91
C LYS A 425 9.18 11.30 19.06
N VAL A 426 9.88 11.05 20.19
CA VAL A 426 9.25 10.53 21.42
C VAL A 426 8.11 11.46 21.87
N ALA A 427 8.39 12.75 22.01
CA ALA A 427 7.44 13.73 22.50
C ALA A 427 6.22 13.87 21.57
N ALA A 428 6.44 13.94 20.26
CA ALA A 428 5.37 14.10 19.27
C ALA A 428 4.44 12.88 19.24
N GLU A 429 5.00 11.67 19.22
CA GLU A 429 4.19 10.45 19.22
C GLU A 429 3.42 10.27 20.54
N ARG A 430 4.05 10.54 21.69
CA ARG A 430 3.35 10.56 22.99
C ARG A 430 2.19 11.54 23.00
N ALA A 431 2.39 12.73 22.44
CA ALA A 431 1.35 13.76 22.38
C ALA A 431 0.18 13.35 21.48
N VAL A 432 0.46 12.68 20.35
CA VAL A 432 -0.55 12.15 19.44
C VAL A 432 -1.39 11.06 20.11
N TRP A 433 -0.77 10.11 20.83
CA TRP A 433 -1.50 9.11 21.62
C TRP A 433 -2.30 9.73 22.77
N SER A 434 -1.68 10.65 23.52
CA SER A 434 -2.34 11.34 24.63
C SER A 434 -3.57 12.14 24.17
N PHE A 435 -3.49 12.77 22.99
CA PHE A 435 -4.60 13.48 22.40
C PHE A 435 -5.81 12.56 22.16
N VAL A 436 -5.61 11.40 21.54
CA VAL A 436 -6.70 10.46 21.24
C VAL A 436 -7.29 9.87 22.51
N GLU A 437 -6.48 9.60 23.53
CA GLU A 437 -6.96 9.11 24.83
C GLU A 437 -7.83 10.16 25.56
N GLN A 438 -7.45 11.43 25.49
CA GLN A 438 -8.14 12.53 26.17
C GLN A 438 -9.40 12.99 25.43
N GLU A 439 -9.28 13.24 24.13
CA GLU A 439 -10.35 13.82 23.30
C GLU A 439 -11.34 12.76 22.80
N LYS A 440 -10.93 11.48 22.80
CA LYS A 440 -11.74 10.34 22.30
C LYS A 440 -12.42 10.63 20.96
N PRO A 441 -11.64 11.00 19.94
CA PRO A 441 -12.19 11.36 18.63
C PRO A 441 -12.92 10.17 17.98
N ARG A 442 -13.79 10.48 17.02
CA ARG A 442 -14.53 9.45 16.25
C ARG A 442 -13.64 8.62 15.33
N TYR A 443 -12.49 9.15 14.94
CA TYR A 443 -11.54 8.44 14.10
C TYR A 443 -10.63 7.55 14.93
N THR A 444 -10.14 6.48 14.30
CA THR A 444 -9.09 5.64 14.86
C THR A 444 -7.72 6.16 14.45
N LEU A 445 -6.78 6.18 15.40
CA LEU A 445 -5.40 6.54 15.16
C LEU A 445 -4.55 5.28 14.99
N ASN A 446 -3.69 5.27 13.98
CA ASN A 446 -2.61 4.30 13.83
C ASN A 446 -1.27 5.04 13.67
N VAL A 447 -0.20 4.46 14.17
CA VAL A 447 1.16 5.02 14.07
C VAL A 447 2.06 4.03 13.37
N ILE A 448 2.88 4.52 12.43
CA ILE A 448 3.90 3.72 11.74
C ILE A 448 5.27 4.20 12.19
N CYS A 449 6.13 3.28 12.64
CA CYS A 449 7.46 3.55 13.17
C CYS A 449 8.54 2.98 12.22
N PRO A 450 8.87 3.70 11.12
CA PRO A 450 9.87 3.25 10.17
C PRO A 450 11.30 3.40 10.71
N SER A 451 12.17 2.50 10.25
CA SER A 451 13.64 2.65 10.33
C SER A 451 14.18 3.53 9.20
N GLY A 452 15.45 3.37 8.80
CA GLY A 452 16.04 4.09 7.67
C GLY A 452 15.33 3.76 6.36
N ILE A 453 14.57 4.70 5.82
CA ILE A 453 13.78 4.46 4.60
C ILE A 453 14.68 4.63 3.36
N ILE A 454 14.69 3.62 2.50
CA ILE A 454 15.39 3.63 1.20
C ILE A 454 14.42 3.22 0.08
N GLY A 455 14.80 3.42 -1.18
CA GLY A 455 14.00 3.00 -2.33
C GLY A 455 13.89 4.06 -3.41
N GLU A 456 13.18 3.70 -4.48
CA GLU A 456 13.02 4.49 -5.71
C GLU A 456 12.62 5.95 -5.44
N PRO A 457 13.45 6.96 -5.78
CA PRO A 457 13.04 8.35 -5.73
C PRO A 457 12.04 8.65 -6.86
N LEU A 458 10.92 9.32 -6.53
CA LEU A 458 9.95 9.82 -7.52
C LEU A 458 10.24 11.23 -8.05
N HIS A 459 11.31 11.86 -7.55
CA HIS A 459 11.72 13.20 -7.96
C HIS A 459 13.19 13.44 -7.63
N LYS A 460 13.84 14.35 -8.35
CA LYS A 460 15.25 14.71 -8.14
C LYS A 460 15.55 15.12 -6.69
N LYS A 461 14.64 15.87 -6.06
CA LYS A 461 14.75 16.26 -4.63
C LYS A 461 14.85 15.06 -3.67
N HIS A 462 14.27 13.91 -4.02
CA HIS A 462 14.37 12.69 -3.22
C HIS A 462 15.71 11.98 -3.43
N ALA A 463 16.18 11.94 -4.68
CA ALA A 463 17.48 11.36 -5.02
C ALA A 463 18.64 12.16 -4.40
N GLU A 464 18.50 13.49 -4.33
CA GLU A 464 19.56 14.38 -3.84
C GLU A 464 19.43 14.72 -2.35
N ALA A 465 18.41 14.23 -1.65
CA ALA A 465 18.21 14.55 -0.24
C ALA A 465 19.44 14.16 0.61
N PRO A 466 19.83 14.97 1.62
CA PRO A 466 20.87 14.59 2.57
C PRO A 466 20.54 13.30 3.33
N THR A 467 19.26 13.01 3.52
CA THR A 467 18.77 11.79 4.18
C THR A 467 18.73 10.57 3.25
N ASN A 468 19.12 10.71 1.98
CA ASN A 468 19.23 9.59 1.06
C ASN A 468 20.57 8.89 1.26
N TRP A 469 20.55 7.76 1.98
CA TRP A 469 21.74 6.99 2.32
C TRP A 469 22.50 6.50 1.09
N ILE A 470 21.81 6.16 0.01
CA ILE A 470 22.43 5.71 -1.24
C ILE A 470 23.20 6.86 -1.89
N ALA A 471 22.58 8.03 -2.02
CA ALA A 471 23.26 9.24 -2.50
C ALA A 471 24.47 9.63 -1.64
N THR A 472 24.39 9.41 -0.33
CA THR A 472 25.49 9.67 0.61
C THR A 472 26.72 8.80 0.32
N HIS A 473 26.53 7.54 -0.06
CA HIS A 473 27.62 6.66 -0.51
C HIS A 473 28.24 7.14 -1.82
N PHE A 474 27.43 7.60 -2.79
CA PHE A 474 27.94 8.18 -4.05
C PHE A 474 28.74 9.47 -3.81
N ARG A 475 28.40 10.24 -2.78
CA ARG A 475 29.16 11.43 -2.34
C ARG A 475 30.39 11.10 -1.51
N ARG A 476 30.56 9.85 -1.08
CA ARG A 476 31.64 9.40 -0.18
C ARG A 476 31.68 10.18 1.13
N ASP A 477 30.52 10.63 1.61
CA ASP A 477 30.42 11.46 2.81
C ASP A 477 30.49 10.63 4.09
N LYS A 478 31.73 10.37 4.55
CA LYS A 478 31.97 9.64 5.79
C LYS A 478 31.45 10.36 7.04
N THR A 479 31.32 11.69 7.01
CA THR A 479 30.82 12.43 8.18
C THR A 479 29.37 12.11 8.50
N SER A 480 28.57 11.80 7.48
CA SER A 480 27.18 11.34 7.62
C SER A 480 27.07 9.83 7.88
N LEU A 481 27.99 9.01 7.33
CA LEU A 481 27.93 7.54 7.42
C LEU A 481 28.52 7.00 8.74
N ASP A 482 29.65 7.53 9.20
CA ASP A 482 30.39 7.00 10.35
C ASP A 482 29.60 7.00 11.67
N PRO A 483 28.67 7.95 11.94
CA PRO A 483 27.82 7.90 13.14
C PRO A 483 26.80 6.74 13.14
N PHE A 484 26.54 6.10 11.99
CA PHE A 484 25.56 5.02 11.82
C PHE A 484 26.17 3.81 11.13
N PRO A 485 27.24 3.19 11.67
CA PRO A 485 27.95 2.12 10.98
C PRO A 485 27.09 0.86 10.72
N ALA A 486 25.99 0.71 11.47
CA ALA A 486 24.92 -0.24 11.19
C ALA A 486 23.57 0.34 11.60
N ALA A 487 22.53 0.01 10.84
CA ALA A 487 21.16 0.43 11.11
C ALA A 487 20.15 -0.56 10.49
N TYR A 488 18.89 -0.38 10.84
CA TYR A 488 17.78 -1.02 10.15
C TYR A 488 17.36 -0.19 8.94
N PHE A 489 17.08 -0.85 7.82
CA PHE A 489 16.59 -0.22 6.60
C PHE A 489 15.35 -0.92 6.05
N VAL A 490 14.41 -0.10 5.59
CA VAL A 490 13.11 -0.55 5.08
C VAL A 490 12.83 0.13 3.74
N ASP A 491 12.24 -0.63 2.81
CA ASP A 491 11.84 -0.10 1.51
C ASP A 491 10.66 0.86 1.66
N VAL A 492 10.70 1.98 0.94
CA VAL A 492 9.62 2.97 0.91
C VAL A 492 8.28 2.36 0.49
N LYS A 493 8.28 1.37 -0.42
CA LYS A 493 7.07 0.67 -0.88
C LYS A 493 6.42 -0.15 0.23
N ASP A 494 7.21 -0.74 1.13
CA ASP A 494 6.69 -1.45 2.31
C ASP A 494 6.04 -0.48 3.28
N ILE A 495 6.70 0.66 3.55
CA ILE A 495 6.13 1.71 4.41
C ILE A 495 4.82 2.24 3.84
N VAL A 496 4.74 2.39 2.52
CA VAL A 496 3.54 2.88 1.83
C VAL A 496 2.40 1.87 1.91
N LEU A 497 2.68 0.57 1.75
CA LEU A 497 1.71 -0.49 1.98
C LEU A 497 1.16 -0.46 3.41
N LEU A 498 2.02 -0.25 4.41
CA LEU A 498 1.58 -0.13 5.80
C LEU A 498 0.72 1.11 6.04
N HIS A 499 1.02 2.26 5.41
CA HIS A 499 0.16 3.44 5.49
C HIS A 499 -1.23 3.15 4.92
N VAL A 500 -1.29 2.48 3.79
CA VAL A 500 -2.55 2.16 3.14
C VAL A 500 -3.33 1.10 3.91
N ALA A 501 -2.68 0.06 4.42
CA ALA A 501 -3.30 -0.90 5.32
C ALA A 501 -3.84 -0.21 6.59
N ALA A 502 -3.07 0.70 7.21
CA ALA A 502 -3.52 1.44 8.39
C ALA A 502 -4.70 2.41 8.12
N ILE A 503 -4.87 2.86 6.87
CA ILE A 503 -6.01 3.68 6.44
C ILE A 503 -7.22 2.79 6.12
N LEU A 504 -7.03 1.67 5.43
CA LEU A 504 -8.11 0.94 4.81
C LEU A 504 -8.57 -0.28 5.62
N ASP A 505 -7.68 -0.95 6.35
CA ASP A 505 -7.99 -2.21 7.03
C ASP A 505 -8.82 -1.99 8.31
N PRO A 506 -10.07 -2.52 8.40
CA PRO A 506 -10.89 -2.39 9.59
C PRO A 506 -10.26 -2.98 10.84
N GLN A 507 -9.38 -3.98 10.68
CA GLN A 507 -8.75 -4.67 11.81
C GLN A 507 -7.55 -3.91 12.39
N VAL A 508 -7.04 -2.91 11.67
CA VAL A 508 -5.91 -2.10 12.13
C VAL A 508 -6.43 -0.91 12.93
N GLU A 509 -6.53 -1.10 14.24
CA GLU A 509 -7.02 -0.09 15.16
C GLU A 509 -6.06 0.15 16.33
N ASN A 510 -5.79 1.43 16.62
CA ASN A 510 -4.91 1.86 17.72
C ASN A 510 -3.58 1.10 17.69
N ALA A 511 -3.01 0.95 16.49
CA ALA A 511 -1.81 0.18 16.24
C ALA A 511 -0.56 1.07 16.25
N ARG A 512 0.55 0.54 16.78
CA ARG A 512 1.89 1.10 16.67
C ARG A 512 2.74 0.13 15.87
N LEU A 513 2.77 0.31 14.56
CA LEU A 513 3.37 -0.63 13.61
C LEU A 513 4.86 -0.38 13.48
N HIS A 514 5.68 -1.23 14.11
CA HIS A 514 7.13 -1.23 13.92
C HIS A 514 7.47 -1.81 12.54
N SER A 515 8.22 -1.03 11.74
CA SER A 515 8.54 -1.38 10.36
C SER A 515 10.01 -1.12 10.08
N TRP A 516 10.86 -2.03 10.58
CA TRP A 516 12.31 -1.85 10.60
C TRP A 516 13.00 -2.46 9.39
N GLY A 517 12.39 -3.44 8.73
CA GLY A 517 13.00 -4.09 7.56
C GLY A 517 14.22 -4.93 7.97
N HIS A 518 15.35 -4.71 7.28
CA HIS A 518 16.58 -5.48 7.42
C HIS A 518 17.63 -4.74 8.26
N SER A 519 18.31 -5.44 9.17
CA SER A 519 19.53 -4.90 9.78
C SER A 519 20.65 -4.99 8.76
N SER A 520 21.38 -3.89 8.56
CA SER A 520 22.49 -3.84 7.60
C SER A 520 23.60 -2.89 8.05
N ASN A 521 24.79 -3.12 7.52
CA ASN A 521 25.94 -2.22 7.64
C ASN A 521 26.34 -1.65 6.28
N TRP A 522 27.24 -0.65 6.28
CA TRP A 522 27.65 0.02 5.04
C TRP A 522 28.42 -0.87 4.06
N ASN A 523 29.06 -1.96 4.50
CA ASN A 523 29.76 -2.86 3.58
C ASN A 523 28.77 -3.59 2.66
N GLU A 524 27.56 -3.90 3.12
CA GLU A 524 26.51 -4.48 2.28
C GLU A 524 25.99 -3.49 1.23
N PHE A 525 25.82 -2.22 1.60
CA PHE A 525 25.53 -1.15 0.63
C PHE A 525 26.65 -1.04 -0.41
N LEU A 526 27.90 -0.96 0.04
CA LEU A 526 29.07 -0.84 -0.84
C LEU A 526 29.21 -2.04 -1.78
N ALA A 527 28.94 -3.26 -1.32
CA ALA A 527 28.96 -4.46 -2.15
C ALA A 527 27.97 -4.35 -3.32
N VAL A 528 26.72 -4.00 -3.04
CA VAL A 528 25.67 -3.82 -4.05
C VAL A 528 26.00 -2.65 -4.98
N LEU A 529 26.48 -1.53 -4.44
CA LEU A 529 26.81 -0.33 -5.22
C LEU A 529 27.98 -0.56 -6.19
N ARG A 530 29.04 -1.25 -5.76
CA ARG A 530 30.18 -1.60 -6.62
C ARG A 530 29.77 -2.59 -7.70
N GLU A 531 28.83 -3.48 -7.44
CA GLU A 531 28.25 -4.37 -8.45
C GLU A 531 27.49 -3.57 -9.54
N ILE A 532 26.64 -2.63 -9.14
CA ILE A 532 25.79 -1.84 -10.05
C ILE A 532 26.58 -0.75 -10.79
N ARG A 533 27.66 -0.23 -10.19
CA ARG A 533 28.52 0.82 -10.72
C ARG A 533 30.01 0.45 -10.57
N PRO A 534 30.51 -0.55 -11.31
CA PRO A 534 31.88 -1.07 -11.15
C PRO A 534 32.98 -0.08 -11.54
N GLN A 535 32.65 0.92 -12.36
CA GLN A 535 33.58 1.98 -12.77
C GLN A 535 33.63 3.16 -11.78
N ARG A 536 32.76 3.16 -10.76
CA ARG A 536 32.68 4.25 -9.77
C ARG A 536 33.55 3.90 -8.56
N GLU A 537 34.33 4.87 -8.12
CA GLU A 537 35.08 4.75 -6.87
C GLU A 537 34.17 5.06 -5.67
N PHE A 538 34.10 4.14 -4.71
CA PHE A 538 33.40 4.32 -3.44
C PHE A 538 34.41 4.38 -2.28
N ILE A 539 33.94 4.64 -1.06
CA ILE A 539 34.79 4.49 0.13
C ILE A 539 35.23 3.03 0.30
N ALA A 540 36.35 2.81 0.98
CA ALA A 540 36.80 1.47 1.37
C ALA A 540 35.83 0.83 2.38
N ASP A 541 35.86 -0.49 2.48
CA ASP A 541 35.08 -1.23 3.46
C ASP A 541 35.49 -0.86 4.88
N TYR A 542 34.52 -0.88 5.79
CA TYR A 542 34.74 -0.72 7.22
C TYR A 542 35.38 -2.01 7.77
N PRO A 543 36.47 -1.92 8.55
CA PRO A 543 37.27 -3.07 8.95
C PRO A 543 36.56 -4.03 9.93
N ASP A 544 35.60 -3.52 10.72
CA ASP A 544 34.86 -4.29 11.73
C ASP A 544 33.34 -4.06 11.60
N PRO A 545 32.68 -4.63 10.56
CA PRO A 545 31.25 -4.47 10.41
C PRO A 545 30.51 -5.18 11.56
N TYR A 546 29.56 -4.49 12.17
CA TYR A 546 28.64 -5.10 13.13
C TYR A 546 27.19 -4.94 12.66
N TYR A 547 26.27 -5.65 13.32
CA TYR A 547 24.84 -5.54 13.09
C TYR A 547 24.18 -5.03 14.36
N VAL A 548 23.11 -4.22 14.21
CA VAL A 548 22.38 -3.75 15.38
C VAL A 548 21.67 -4.94 16.03
N THR A 549 21.82 -5.09 17.34
CA THR A 549 21.27 -6.23 18.10
C THR A 549 19.90 -5.96 18.70
N ILE A 550 19.42 -4.71 18.63
CA ILE A 550 18.05 -4.36 19.03
C ILE A 550 17.05 -5.20 18.23
N SER A 551 15.94 -5.58 18.84
CA SER A 551 14.90 -6.39 18.19
C SER A 551 13.52 -5.85 18.48
N THR A 552 12.55 -6.16 17.63
CA THR A 552 11.14 -5.85 17.85
C THR A 552 10.26 -6.93 17.21
N ASP A 553 9.02 -7.05 17.69
CA ASP A 553 8.00 -7.84 17.03
C ASP A 553 7.46 -7.08 15.81
N GLN A 554 7.77 -7.57 14.61
CA GLN A 554 7.32 -7.00 13.33
C GLN A 554 6.14 -7.78 12.72
N SER A 555 5.57 -8.74 13.46
CA SER A 555 4.59 -9.70 12.91
C SER A 555 3.32 -9.03 12.38
N ASP A 556 2.83 -7.99 13.07
CA ASP A 556 1.65 -7.23 12.62
C ASP A 556 1.93 -6.54 11.29
N SER A 557 3.07 -5.84 11.16
CA SER A 557 3.48 -5.20 9.92
C SER A 557 3.63 -6.21 8.78
N LEU A 558 4.30 -7.35 9.03
CA LEU A 558 4.49 -8.40 8.02
C LEU A 558 3.16 -9.02 7.57
N THR A 559 2.24 -9.25 8.51
CA THR A 559 0.90 -9.78 8.21
C THR A 559 0.12 -8.81 7.32
N LEU A 560 0.27 -7.50 7.53
CA LEU A 560 -0.36 -6.50 6.67
C LEU A 560 0.25 -6.46 5.27
N LEU A 561 1.57 -6.64 5.13
CA LEU A 561 2.22 -6.74 3.81
C LEU A 561 1.72 -7.97 3.05
N GLU A 562 1.61 -9.11 3.72
CA GLU A 562 1.05 -10.33 3.14
C GLU A 562 -0.41 -10.11 2.71
N LYS A 563 -1.25 -9.54 3.60
CA LYS A 563 -2.66 -9.30 3.33
C LYS A 563 -2.92 -8.29 2.19
N TRP A 564 -2.16 -7.20 2.13
CA TRP A 564 -2.42 -6.07 1.22
C TRP A 564 -1.59 -6.07 -0.07
N ALA A 565 -0.61 -6.97 -0.17
CA ALA A 565 0.24 -7.07 -1.36
C ALA A 565 0.64 -8.51 -1.73
N GLY A 566 0.20 -9.53 -0.99
CA GLY A 566 0.69 -10.90 -1.16
C GLY A 566 2.20 -11.02 -0.90
N GLN A 567 2.79 -10.06 -0.17
CA GLN A 567 4.23 -9.97 0.00
C GLN A 567 4.68 -10.74 1.25
N GLU A 568 5.39 -11.85 1.02
CA GLU A 568 6.05 -12.59 2.09
C GLU A 568 7.31 -11.85 2.55
N GLY A 569 7.22 -11.20 3.72
CA GLY A 569 8.37 -10.52 4.32
C GLY A 569 8.59 -9.09 3.83
N TRP A 570 9.74 -8.52 4.21
CA TRP A 570 10.19 -7.21 3.78
C TRP A 570 10.87 -7.29 2.41
N ARG A 571 10.73 -6.25 1.59
CA ARG A 571 11.45 -6.14 0.32
C ARG A 571 12.96 -6.23 0.56
N PRO A 572 13.73 -6.97 -0.26
CA PRO A 572 15.16 -7.14 -0.04
C PRO A 572 15.94 -5.83 -0.17
N LEU A 573 16.90 -5.60 0.74
CA LEU A 573 17.79 -4.44 0.73
C LEU A 573 18.42 -4.19 -0.65
N ARG A 574 18.93 -5.26 -1.29
CA ARG A 574 19.54 -5.19 -2.62
C ARG A 574 18.59 -4.62 -3.66
N THR A 575 17.34 -5.08 -3.68
CA THR A 575 16.30 -4.61 -4.61
C THR A 575 16.03 -3.13 -4.40
N SER A 576 15.87 -2.69 -3.15
CA SER A 576 15.64 -1.29 -2.80
C SER A 576 16.81 -0.40 -3.24
N ILE A 577 18.06 -0.86 -3.11
CA ILE A 577 19.24 -0.12 -3.57
C ILE A 577 19.25 -0.02 -5.11
N ILE A 578 19.00 -1.12 -5.82
CA ILE A 578 18.96 -1.14 -7.29
C ILE A 578 17.91 -0.18 -7.82
N GLU A 579 16.66 -0.29 -7.36
CA GLU A 579 15.57 0.58 -7.81
C GLU A 579 15.83 2.07 -7.51
N SER A 580 16.58 2.35 -6.44
CA SER A 580 17.00 3.73 -6.14
C SER A 580 18.01 4.26 -7.17
N VAL A 581 19.01 3.45 -7.53
CA VAL A 581 20.12 3.83 -8.42
C VAL A 581 19.72 3.80 -9.90
N GLU A 582 18.77 2.94 -10.27
CA GLU A 582 18.24 2.83 -11.64
C GLU A 582 17.12 3.84 -11.93
N SER A 583 16.61 4.53 -10.91
CA SER A 583 15.63 5.59 -11.09
C SER A 583 16.17 6.69 -12.02
N PRO A 584 15.38 7.19 -12.98
CA PRO A 584 15.80 8.28 -13.87
C PRO A 584 16.11 9.58 -13.12
N TYR A 585 15.63 9.71 -11.87
CA TYR A 585 15.88 10.86 -11.01
C TYR A 585 17.22 10.75 -10.26
N PHE A 586 17.88 9.59 -10.26
CA PHE A 586 19.16 9.36 -9.60
C PHE A 586 20.32 9.59 -10.58
N GLN A 587 20.94 10.76 -10.52
CA GLN A 587 21.92 11.23 -11.51
C GLN A 587 23.35 11.45 -10.94
N LEU A 588 23.69 10.78 -9.81
CA LEU A 588 24.97 10.94 -9.08
C LEU A 588 26.08 9.95 -9.45
#